data_AF-H9X9N1-F1
#
_entry.id   AF-H9X9N1-F1
#
_cell.length_a   1.000
_cell.length_b   1.000
_cell.length_c   1.000
_cell.angle_alpha   90.00
_cell.angle_beta   90.00
_cell.angle_gamma   90.00
#
_symmetry.space_group_name_H-M   'P 1'
#
loop_
_entity.id
_entity.type
_entity.pdbx_description
1 polymer ?
#
loop_
_entity_poly.entity_id
_entity_poly.type
_entity_poly.pdbx_seq_one_letter_code
_entity_poly.pdbx_strand_id
1 'polypeptide(L)'
;GEVEGTMKSHSFVGTVEYIAPEVLWCTGHSFPVDWWSLGILMYEMKYGKTPFRGSSRKETFFNIMCKDPQITGPWSPLKDLIKKLLVKEPSKRLGFSMGATEVKNHSFFHGLRWEDLQFVCRPPFVPDSDTDTAMLDQGCRPPFVPDSDTDTAMLDQ
;
A
#
# COMPACT_ATOMS: atom_id res chain seq x y z
N GLY A 1 -17.68 25.67 36.96
CA GLY A 1 -16.34 25.69 36.36
C GLY A 1 -15.52 24.65 37.09
N GLU A 2 -14.63 23.87 36.49
CA GLU A 2 -13.89 23.96 35.22
C GLU A 2 -13.75 22.51 34.70
N VAL A 3 -14.16 22.24 33.46
CA VAL A 3 -13.28 21.96 32.31
C VAL A 3 -11.89 21.44 32.66
N GLU A 4 -11.70 20.12 32.53
CA GLU A 4 -10.41 19.58 32.12
C GLU A 4 -10.65 18.45 31.11
N GLY A 5 -10.88 18.89 29.87
CA GLY A 5 -10.94 18.01 28.71
C GLY A 5 -9.54 17.47 28.46
N THR A 6 -9.32 16.19 28.78
CA THR A 6 -8.14 15.47 28.33
C THR A 6 -8.23 15.34 26.80
N MET A 7 -7.69 16.32 26.08
CA MET A 7 -7.40 16.20 24.66
C MET A 7 -6.27 15.17 24.54
N LYS A 8 -6.65 13.88 24.58
CA LYS A 8 -5.74 12.80 24.22
C LYS A 8 -5.44 12.97 22.74
N SER A 9 -4.25 13.48 22.45
CA SER A 9 -3.63 13.45 21.13
C SER A 9 -3.43 11.99 20.71
N HIS A 10 -4.47 11.40 20.13
CA HIS A 10 -4.42 10.10 19.47
C HIS A 10 -3.88 10.28 18.06
N SER A 11 -2.63 10.74 17.93
CA SER A 11 -1.90 10.58 16.66
C SER A 11 -1.52 9.11 16.53
N PHE A 12 -2.51 8.28 16.20
CA PHE A 12 -2.24 7.00 15.56
C PHE A 12 -1.78 7.34 14.14
N VAL A 13 -0.48 7.52 13.98
CA VAL A 13 0.18 7.79 12.72
C VAL A 13 0.29 6.44 12.00
N GLY A 14 -0.79 6.03 11.35
CA GLY A 14 -0.95 4.74 10.66
C GLY A 14 -2.28 4.68 9.93
N THR A 15 -2.27 4.13 8.71
CA THR A 15 -2.97 4.65 7.53
C THR A 15 -4.45 4.30 7.40
N VAL A 16 -5.30 4.87 8.25
CA VAL A 16 -6.76 4.83 8.11
C VAL A 16 -7.24 5.30 6.73
N GLU A 17 -6.43 6.09 6.04
CA GLU A 17 -6.66 6.64 4.70
C GLU A 17 -6.65 5.56 3.60
N TYR A 18 -6.13 4.36 3.88
CA TYR A 18 -6.00 3.26 2.91
C TYR A 18 -7.07 2.19 3.11
N ILE A 19 -7.91 2.34 4.14
CA ILE A 19 -8.97 1.37 4.44
C ILE A 19 -10.05 1.46 3.35
N ALA A 20 -10.38 0.32 2.76
CA ALA A 20 -11.47 0.21 1.80
C ALA A 20 -12.84 0.40 2.48
N PRO A 21 -13.84 0.97 1.79
CA PRO A 21 -15.13 1.29 2.40
C PRO A 21 -15.84 0.06 2.98
N GLU A 22 -15.74 -1.11 2.35
CA GLU A 22 -16.31 -2.37 2.84
C GLU A 22 -15.70 -2.87 4.16
N VAL A 23 -14.44 -2.53 4.44
CA VAL A 23 -13.78 -2.89 5.70
C VAL A 23 -14.36 -2.08 6.86
N LEU A 24 -14.75 -0.82 6.60
CA LEU A 24 -15.42 0.02 7.60
C LEU A 24 -16.84 -0.48 7.92
N TRP A 25 -17.49 -1.20 6.99
CA TRP A 25 -18.79 -1.83 7.20
C TRP A 25 -18.71 -3.26 7.76
N CYS A 26 -17.52 -3.77 8.07
CA CYS A 26 -17.30 -5.14 8.57
C CYS A 26 -17.90 -6.23 7.66
N THR A 27 -18.11 -5.95 6.37
CA THR A 27 -18.55 -6.96 5.41
C THR A 27 -17.32 -7.75 4.97
N GLY A 28 -17.05 -8.85 5.66
CA GLY A 28 -16.10 -9.94 5.33
C GLY A 28 -14.92 -9.60 4.42
N HIS A 29 -13.70 -9.70 4.95
CA HIS A 29 -12.46 -9.52 4.21
C HIS A 29 -12.47 -10.27 2.88
N SER A 30 -12.28 -9.56 1.78
CA SER A 30 -12.14 -10.12 0.45
C SER A 30 -10.94 -9.49 -0.25
N PHE A 31 -10.31 -10.26 -1.14
CA PHE A 31 -9.20 -9.86 -2.02
C PHE A 31 -9.31 -8.46 -2.69
N PRO A 32 -10.50 -7.91 -3.01
CA PRO A 32 -10.64 -6.57 -3.60
C PRO A 32 -10.14 -5.40 -2.74
N VAL A 33 -9.96 -5.58 -1.43
CA VAL A 33 -9.48 -4.53 -0.52
C VAL A 33 -8.04 -4.11 -0.84
N ASP A 34 -7.21 -5.03 -1.32
CA ASP A 34 -5.82 -4.72 -1.70
C ASP A 34 -5.77 -3.83 -2.96
N TRP A 35 -6.70 -4.04 -3.91
CA TRP A 35 -6.82 -3.18 -5.08
C TRP A 35 -7.22 -1.75 -4.74
N TRP A 36 -8.06 -1.58 -3.72
CA TRP A 36 -8.36 -0.26 -3.20
C TRP A 36 -7.10 0.43 -2.65
N SER A 37 -6.36 -0.28 -1.80
CA SER A 37 -5.13 0.23 -1.19
C SER A 37 -4.08 0.60 -2.25
N LEU A 38 -3.96 -0.20 -3.31
CA LEU A 38 -3.14 0.13 -4.48
C LEU A 38 -3.59 1.44 -5.15
N GLY A 39 -4.89 1.65 -5.31
CA GLY A 39 -5.43 2.89 -5.86
C GLY A 39 -5.09 4.13 -5.01
N ILE A 40 -5.13 3.98 -3.68
CA ILE A 40 -4.75 5.05 -2.74
C ILE A 40 -3.25 5.37 -2.89
N LEU A 41 -2.40 4.35 -2.92
CA LEU A 41 -0.95 4.49 -3.09
C LEU A 41 -0.61 5.15 -4.43
N MET A 42 -1.24 4.73 -5.53
CA MET A 42 -1.04 5.33 -6.85
C MET A 42 -1.45 6.80 -6.90
N TYR A 43 -2.56 7.15 -6.24
CA TYR A 43 -2.99 8.53 -6.10
C TYR A 43 -1.93 9.34 -5.33
N GLU A 44 -1.45 8.80 -4.22
CA GLU A 44 -0.44 9.47 -3.39
C GLU A 44 0.88 9.68 -4.12
N MET A 45 1.39 8.68 -4.84
CA MET A 45 2.58 8.84 -5.68
C MET A 45 2.43 9.95 -6.72
N LYS A 46 1.21 10.19 -7.22
CA LYS A 46 0.95 11.23 -8.23
C LYS A 46 0.73 12.63 -7.64
N TYR A 47 0.05 12.73 -6.49
CA TYR A 47 -0.42 14.00 -5.93
C TYR A 47 0.25 14.40 -4.60
N GLY A 48 1.11 13.53 -4.04
CA GLY A 48 1.81 13.76 -2.78
C GLY A 48 0.92 13.72 -1.53
N LYS A 49 -0.33 13.27 -1.66
CA LYS A 49 -1.31 13.16 -0.58
C LYS A 49 -2.32 12.07 -0.89
N THR A 50 -2.99 11.51 0.11
CA THR A 50 -4.08 10.56 -0.12
C THR A 50 -5.37 11.28 -0.59
N PRO A 51 -6.26 10.59 -1.31
CA PRO A 51 -7.44 11.22 -1.90
C PRO A 51 -8.55 11.56 -0.91
N PHE A 52 -8.61 10.87 0.25
CA PHE A 52 -9.74 10.96 1.19
C PHE A 52 -9.37 11.58 2.54
N ARG A 53 -8.14 12.06 2.71
CA ARG A 53 -7.68 12.72 3.95
C ARG A 53 -8.61 13.85 4.37
N GLY A 54 -9.16 13.76 5.57
CA GLY A 54 -9.93 14.82 6.22
C GLY A 54 -9.16 15.45 7.38
N SER A 55 -9.72 16.51 7.96
CA SER A 55 -9.21 17.19 9.15
C SER A 55 -9.39 16.36 10.42
N SER A 56 -10.32 15.38 10.39
CA SER A 56 -10.54 14.41 11.46
C SER A 56 -10.68 12.99 10.92
N ARG A 57 -10.55 12.00 11.81
CA ARG A 57 -10.79 10.58 11.46
C ARG A 57 -12.21 10.35 10.95
N LYS A 58 -13.21 10.96 11.60
CA LYS A 58 -14.62 10.86 11.19
C LYS A 58 -14.84 11.43 9.78
N GLU A 59 -14.22 12.57 9.50
CA GLU A 59 -14.27 13.17 8.17
C GLU A 59 -13.57 12.30 7.12
N THR A 60 -12.42 11.70 7.48
CA THR A 60 -11.70 10.77 6.59
C THR A 60 -12.56 9.55 6.25
N PHE A 61 -13.22 8.94 7.23
CA PHE A 61 -14.15 7.84 6.98
C PHE A 61 -15.34 8.25 6.13
N PHE A 62 -15.92 9.43 6.38
CA PHE A 62 -16.98 9.97 5.55
C PHE A 62 -16.52 10.18 4.10
N ASN A 63 -15.31 10.70 3.89
CA ASN A 63 -14.73 10.86 2.56
C ASN A 63 -14.50 9.51 1.87
N ILE A 64 -13.97 8.52 2.60
CA ILE A 64 -13.79 7.14 2.11
C ILE A 64 -15.12 6.53 1.69
N MET A 65 -16.22 6.79 2.39
CA MET A 65 -17.53 6.22 2.05
C MET A 65 -18.28 7.00 0.96
N CYS A 66 -18.19 8.33 0.97
CA CYS A 66 -19.16 9.18 0.26
C CYS A 66 -18.56 10.15 -0.76
N LYS A 67 -17.23 10.31 -0.81
CA LYS A 67 -16.57 11.25 -1.75
C LYS A 67 -15.80 10.51 -2.83
N ASP A 68 -15.72 11.13 -3.99
CA ASP A 68 -14.86 10.71 -5.09
C ASP A 68 -13.45 11.30 -4.97
N PRO A 69 -12.42 10.61 -5.48
CA PRO A 69 -11.05 11.11 -5.46
C PRO A 69 -10.91 12.35 -6.35
N GLN A 70 -10.31 13.41 -5.82
CA GLN A 70 -10.08 14.66 -6.55
C GLN A 70 -8.96 14.48 -7.57
N ILE A 71 -9.31 14.31 -8.85
CA ILE A 71 -8.37 14.08 -9.95
C ILE A 71 -8.41 15.27 -10.91
N THR A 72 -7.36 16.09 -10.90
CA THR A 72 -7.28 17.35 -11.67
C THR A 72 -6.50 17.20 -12.96
N GLY A 73 -6.72 18.08 -13.94
CA GLY A 73 -5.98 18.12 -15.22
C GLY A 73 -6.49 17.13 -16.29
N PRO A 74 -5.80 17.03 -17.44
CA PRO A 74 -6.28 16.24 -18.59
C PRO A 74 -6.30 14.74 -18.29
N TRP A 75 -7.09 14.00 -19.07
CA TRP A 75 -7.13 12.54 -18.99
C TRP A 75 -5.74 11.93 -19.20
N SER A 76 -5.45 10.86 -18.47
CA SER A 76 -4.22 10.07 -18.64
C SER A 76 -4.49 8.62 -18.22
N PRO A 77 -3.76 7.63 -18.74
CA PRO A 77 -3.91 6.23 -18.34
C PRO A 77 -3.78 6.00 -16.83
N LEU A 78 -2.87 6.72 -16.15
CA LEU A 78 -2.72 6.64 -14.69
C LEU A 78 -3.97 7.11 -13.94
N LYS A 79 -4.55 8.24 -14.38
CA LYS A 79 -5.78 8.78 -13.76
C LYS A 79 -6.97 7.85 -13.97
N ASP A 80 -7.06 7.23 -15.14
CA ASP A 80 -8.08 6.23 -15.44
C ASP A 80 -7.94 4.99 -14.55
N LEU A 81 -6.71 4.50 -14.38
CA LEU A 81 -6.39 3.39 -13.49
C LEU A 81 -6.81 3.68 -12.04
N ILE A 82 -6.41 4.85 -11.52
CA ILE A 82 -6.77 5.28 -10.15
C ILE A 82 -8.29 5.34 -9.98
N LYS A 83 -9.03 5.90 -10.95
CA LYS A 83 -10.50 5.96 -10.89
C LYS A 83 -11.13 4.58 -10.81
N LYS A 84 -10.64 3.62 -11.59
CA LYS A 84 -11.17 2.24 -11.63
C LYS A 84 -10.80 1.41 -10.39
N LEU A 85 -9.65 1.67 -9.78
CA LEU A 85 -9.23 1.05 -8.51
C LEU A 85 -9.98 1.63 -7.30
N LEU A 86 -10.34 2.92 -7.34
CA LEU A 86 -11.05 3.62 -6.25
C LEU A 86 -12.58 3.60 -6.39
N VAL A 87 -13.12 2.59 -7.08
CA VAL A 87 -14.57 2.32 -7.10
C VAL A 87 -14.99 1.77 -5.75
N LYS A 88 -15.99 2.42 -5.13
CA LYS A 88 -16.48 2.07 -3.78
C LYS A 88 -17.07 0.67 -3.73
N GLU A 89 -17.89 0.34 -4.73
CA GLU A 89 -18.52 -0.98 -4.85
C GLU A 89 -17.49 -2.04 -5.24
N PRO A 90 -17.19 -3.04 -4.39
CA PRO A 90 -16.11 -3.99 -4.65
C PRO A 90 -16.31 -4.79 -5.95
N SER A 91 -17.56 -5.15 -6.28
CA SER A 91 -17.90 -5.94 -7.48
C SER A 91 -17.62 -5.23 -8.81
N LYS A 92 -17.56 -3.89 -8.80
CA LYS A 92 -17.28 -3.05 -9.96
C LYS A 92 -15.84 -2.52 -9.98
N ARG A 93 -15.06 -2.86 -8.95
CA ARG A 93 -13.68 -2.41 -8.81
C ARG A 93 -12.76 -3.19 -9.74
N LEU A 94 -11.81 -2.49 -10.36
CA LEU A 94 -10.77 -3.13 -11.15
C LEU A 94 -10.01 -4.16 -10.31
N GLY A 95 -9.86 -5.38 -10.82
CA GLY A 95 -9.26 -6.49 -10.11
C GLY A 95 -10.25 -7.36 -9.33
N PHE A 96 -11.56 -7.07 -9.38
CA PHE A 96 -12.56 -7.94 -8.79
C PHE A 96 -12.76 -9.24 -9.59
N SER A 97 -12.92 -9.15 -10.91
CA SER A 97 -13.33 -10.29 -11.73
C SER A 97 -12.17 -11.22 -12.11
N MET A 98 -11.02 -10.67 -12.51
CA MET A 98 -9.84 -11.45 -12.93
C MET A 98 -8.58 -11.14 -12.13
N GLY A 99 -8.72 -10.44 -10.99
CA GLY A 99 -7.60 -10.10 -10.13
C GLY A 99 -6.52 -9.31 -10.86
N ALA A 100 -5.27 -9.72 -10.65
CA ALA A 100 -4.11 -9.02 -11.16
C ALA A 100 -4.10 -8.93 -12.69
N THR A 101 -4.69 -9.89 -13.41
CA THR A 101 -4.72 -9.88 -14.88
C THR A 101 -5.42 -8.64 -15.42
N GLU A 102 -6.53 -8.23 -14.80
CA GLU A 102 -7.29 -7.05 -15.23
C GLU A 102 -6.47 -5.76 -15.02
N VAL A 103 -5.79 -5.67 -13.88
CA VAL A 103 -4.94 -4.53 -13.53
C VAL A 103 -3.72 -4.47 -14.46
N LYS A 104 -3.07 -5.61 -14.72
CA LYS A 104 -1.90 -5.72 -15.60
C LYS A 104 -2.19 -5.34 -17.05
N ASN A 105 -3.41 -5.60 -17.52
CA ASN A 105 -3.86 -5.28 -18.88
C ASN A 105 -4.32 -3.82 -19.04
N HIS A 106 -4.32 -3.02 -17.97
CA HIS A 106 -4.71 -1.62 -18.04
C HIS A 106 -3.77 -0.83 -18.96
N SER A 107 -4.30 0.16 -19.69
CA SER A 107 -3.54 1.01 -20.62
C SER A 107 -2.36 1.75 -19.97
N PHE A 108 -2.37 1.91 -18.64
CA PHE A 108 -1.27 2.47 -17.87
C PHE A 108 0.00 1.61 -17.94
N PHE A 109 -0.17 0.28 -17.99
CA PHE A 109 0.93 -0.68 -18.08
C PHE A 109 1.18 -1.14 -19.52
N HIS A 110 0.59 -0.47 -20.52
CA HIS A 110 0.81 -0.81 -21.91
C HIS A 110 2.30 -0.67 -22.27
N GLY A 111 2.89 -1.74 -22.80
CA GLY A 111 4.32 -1.82 -23.10
C GLY A 111 5.21 -2.33 -21.95
N LEU A 112 4.65 -2.56 -20.74
CA LEU A 112 5.37 -3.21 -19.65
C LEU A 112 5.34 -4.73 -19.83
N ARG A 113 6.51 -5.35 -20.04
CA ARG A 113 6.66 -6.80 -20.01
C ARG A 113 6.82 -7.27 -18.57
N TRP A 114 5.76 -7.84 -18.01
CA TRP A 114 5.73 -8.24 -16.61
C TRP A 114 6.74 -9.35 -16.27
N GLU A 115 7.07 -10.23 -17.22
CA GLU A 115 8.13 -11.24 -17.06
C GLU A 115 9.54 -10.65 -16.93
N ASP A 116 9.78 -9.47 -17.50
CA ASP A 116 11.09 -8.84 -17.47
C ASP A 116 11.36 -8.11 -16.15
N LEU A 117 10.31 -7.82 -15.38
CA LEU A 117 10.41 -7.00 -14.19
C LEU A 117 11.38 -7.59 -13.16
N GLN A 118 11.46 -8.93 -13.10
CA GLN A 118 12.39 -9.65 -12.24
C GLN A 118 13.86 -9.52 -12.65
N PHE A 119 14.12 -9.10 -13.89
CA PHE A 119 15.45 -8.92 -14.46
C PHE A 119 15.87 -7.45 -14.55
N VAL A 120 15.05 -6.52 -14.05
CA VAL A 120 15.40 -5.11 -14.01
C VAL A 120 16.53 -4.90 -13.00
N CYS A 121 17.77 -4.81 -13.51
CA CYS A 121 18.97 -4.68 -12.66
C CYS A 121 19.11 -3.31 -11.99
N ARG A 122 18.43 -2.27 -12.46
CA ARG A 122 18.53 -0.92 -11.89
C ARG A 122 17.18 -0.21 -11.83
N PRO A 123 16.69 0.16 -10.64
CA PRO A 123 15.47 0.96 -10.51
C PRO A 123 15.70 2.39 -11.02
N PRO A 124 14.64 3.10 -11.45
CA PRO A 124 14.74 4.47 -11.96
C PRO A 124 15.29 5.48 -10.94
N PHE A 125 15.07 5.21 -9.66
CA PHE A 125 15.59 6.01 -8.55
C PHE A 125 16.44 5.12 -7.65
N VAL A 126 17.68 5.51 -7.43
CA VAL A 126 18.61 4.91 -6.47
C VAL A 126 18.93 6.02 -5.45
N PRO A 127 18.51 5.89 -4.18
CA PRO A 127 18.83 6.90 -3.17
C PRO A 127 20.33 6.96 -2.90
N ASP A 128 20.85 8.16 -2.61
CA ASP A 128 22.26 8.36 -2.27
C ASP A 128 22.58 7.72 -0.91
N SER A 129 23.74 7.06 -0.83
CA SER A 129 24.22 6.28 0.32
C SER A 129 24.38 7.08 1.61
N ASP A 130 24.43 8.41 1.53
CA ASP A 130 24.80 9.28 2.64
C ASP A 130 23.58 9.74 3.47
N THR A 131 22.38 9.23 3.17
CA THR A 131 21.19 9.48 3.99
C THR A 131 21.12 8.39 5.06
N ASP A 132 21.81 8.68 6.16
CA ASP A 132 22.10 7.81 7.29
C ASP A 132 20.95 6.86 7.69
N THR A 133 21.32 5.59 7.69
CA THR A 133 20.72 4.36 8.22
C THR A 133 20.27 4.39 9.68
N ALA A 134 20.06 5.55 10.30
CA ALA A 134 19.67 5.65 11.71
C ALA A 134 18.23 5.22 12.03
N MET A 135 17.39 4.91 11.02
CA MET A 135 15.95 4.65 11.23
C MET A 135 15.47 3.24 10.85
N LEU A 136 16.31 2.35 10.29
CA LEU A 136 15.83 1.08 9.71
C LEU A 136 16.37 -0.22 10.35
N ASP A 137 17.15 -0.18 11.43
CA ASP A 137 17.80 -1.40 11.96
C ASP A 137 17.48 -1.77 13.42
N GLN A 138 16.21 -1.85 13.82
CA GLN A 138 15.87 -2.50 15.11
C GLN A 138 14.75 -3.55 15.05
N GLY A 139 14.31 -3.98 13.86
CA GLY A 139 13.10 -4.81 13.75
C GLY A 139 13.29 -6.28 13.35
N CYS A 140 14.17 -6.60 12.41
CA CYS A 140 14.06 -7.89 11.71
C CYS A 140 15.41 -8.45 11.29
N ARG A 141 16.23 -8.86 12.25
CA ARG A 141 17.23 -9.91 11.98
C ARG A 141 16.94 -11.09 12.90
N PRO A 142 16.39 -12.21 12.39
CA PRO A 142 16.37 -13.43 13.18
C PRO A 142 17.83 -13.82 13.50
N PRO A 143 18.12 -14.31 14.71
CA PRO A 143 19.48 -14.68 15.09
C PRO A 143 20.00 -15.76 14.13
N PHE A 144 21.20 -15.53 13.62
CA PHE A 144 21.93 -16.49 12.81
C PHE A 144 22.22 -17.72 13.69
N VAL A 145 21.63 -18.86 13.35
CA VAL A 145 21.95 -20.15 13.96
C VAL A 145 22.95 -20.83 13.01
N PRO A 146 24.24 -20.94 13.36
CA PRO A 146 25.19 -21.68 12.55
C PRO A 146 24.88 -23.17 12.63
N ASP A 147 24.76 -23.82 11.46
CA ASP A 147 24.60 -25.26 11.34
C ASP A 147 25.82 -25.98 11.97
N SER A 148 25.55 -26.89 12.91
CA SER A 148 26.57 -27.69 13.58
C SER A 148 26.86 -28.95 12.76
N ASP A 149 27.67 -28.81 11.71
CA ASP A 149 28.37 -29.95 11.12
C ASP A 149 29.73 -30.11 11.80
N THR A 150 29.79 -30.96 12.83
CA THR A 150 31.04 -31.61 13.23
C THR A 150 31.03 -33.04 12.73
N ASP A 151 31.57 -33.20 11.54
CA ASP A 151 32.22 -34.44 11.13
C ASP A 151 33.58 -34.49 11.85
N THR A 152 33.82 -35.49 12.69
CA THR A 152 35.17 -35.83 13.16
C THR A 152 35.26 -37.35 13.31
N ALA A 153 36.08 -37.90 12.43
CA ALA A 153 36.48 -39.29 12.33
C ALA A 153 37.33 -39.80 13.51
N MET A 154 37.36 -41.13 13.65
CA MET A 154 38.44 -42.05 14.10
C MET A 154 37.86 -43.13 15.05
N LEU A 155 37.70 -44.38 14.61
CA LEU A 155 38.67 -45.49 14.49
C LEU A 155 38.97 -46.22 15.81
N ASP A 156 38.72 -47.54 15.77
CA ASP A 156 39.23 -48.69 16.54
C ASP A 156 39.12 -48.72 18.08
N GLN A 157 38.21 -49.57 18.59
CA GLN A 157 38.52 -50.86 19.22
C GLN A 157 37.27 -51.74 19.36
#